data_AF-A0A958DUU7-F1
#
_entry.id   AF-A0A958DUU7-F1
#
_cell.length_a   1.000
_cell.length_b   1.000
_cell.length_c   1.000
_cell.angle_alpha   90.00
_cell.angle_beta   90.00
_cell.angle_gamma   90.00
#
_symmetry.space_group_name_H-M   'P 1'
#
loop_
_entity.id
_entity.type
_entity.pdbx_description
1 polymer ?
#
loop_
_entity_poly.entity_id
_entity_poly.type
_entity_poly.pdbx_seq_one_letter_code
_entity_poly.pdbx_strand_id
1 'polypeptide(L)'
;VAFSVKGGGVPESPVFQNRFPAGAVDNYLAESWEIPSNITIGAFRAPRSNFIAGAEQSFLDEVAELAGKDPIEFRLELLKRAKENPVGDRNDYDAERYAGVLELVREKSGWGKDGQSNENRGVAAYFCHATYAAHVLDLVLEDGKPVVKNVCTALDCGIVINPDAAANMAEGAITDGIGNALFGEMTFTNGVAEKT
;
A
#
# COMPACT_ATOMS: atom_id res chain seq x y z
N VAL A 1 9.15 19.07 -6.77
CA VAL A 1 7.99 18.53 -6.01
C VAL A 1 8.40 18.28 -4.56
N ALA A 2 7.52 18.45 -3.58
CA ALA A 2 7.80 18.19 -2.18
C ALA A 2 6.83 17.14 -1.61
N PHE A 3 7.34 16.19 -0.82
CA PHE A 3 6.54 15.18 -0.12
C PHE A 3 6.89 15.22 1.37
N SER A 4 5.87 15.33 2.21
CA SER A 4 6.03 15.34 3.67
C SER A 4 5.14 14.27 4.27
N VAL A 5 5.74 13.36 5.03
CA VAL A 5 5.03 12.36 5.82
C VAL A 5 5.29 12.60 7.30
N LYS A 6 4.20 12.69 8.08
CA LYS A 6 4.25 12.84 9.53
C LYS A 6 3.40 11.77 10.18
N GLY A 7 4.03 10.80 10.83
CA GLY A 7 3.32 9.67 11.44
C GLY A 7 3.50 9.60 12.95
N GLY A 8 2.36 9.47 13.62
CA GLY A 8 2.27 9.25 15.06
C GLY A 8 2.08 7.80 15.41
N GLY A 9 2.68 7.40 16.53
CA GLY A 9 2.63 6.04 17.06
C GLY A 9 2.18 5.95 18.50
N VAL A 10 1.38 4.93 18.81
CA VAL A 10 0.97 4.61 20.18
C VAL A 10 1.19 3.10 20.38
N PRO A 11 2.36 2.64 20.86
CA PRO A 11 3.56 3.39 21.24
C PRO A 11 4.62 3.51 20.13
N GLU A 12 4.43 2.92 18.95
CA GLU A 12 5.44 2.91 17.88
C GLU A 12 4.97 3.62 16.62
N SER A 13 5.82 4.45 16.02
CA SER A 13 5.50 5.19 14.79
C SER A 13 5.51 4.27 13.56
N PRO A 14 4.58 4.43 12.61
CA PRO A 14 4.54 3.59 11.42
C PRO A 14 5.47 4.05 10.29
N VAL A 15 6.20 5.16 10.45
CA VAL A 15 6.98 5.80 9.38
C VAL A 15 8.32 5.12 9.19
N PHE A 16 8.61 4.75 7.93
CA PHE A 16 9.93 4.28 7.51
C PHE A 16 10.57 5.33 6.59
N GLN A 17 11.62 6.00 7.07
CA GLN A 17 12.20 7.16 6.38
C GLN A 17 12.73 6.87 4.97
N ASN A 18 13.23 5.66 4.70
CA ASN A 18 13.88 5.29 3.43
C ASN A 18 12.99 4.43 2.51
N ARG A 19 11.70 4.30 2.81
CA ARG A 19 10.75 3.62 1.92
C ARG A 19 10.18 4.59 0.90
N PHE A 20 9.68 4.05 -0.21
CA PHE A 20 8.99 4.82 -1.24
C PHE A 20 7.96 5.76 -0.59
N PRO A 21 7.85 7.04 -0.99
CA PRO A 21 8.51 7.66 -2.14
C PRO A 21 9.88 8.31 -1.85
N ALA A 22 10.58 7.95 -0.77
CA ALA A 22 11.95 8.40 -0.55
C ALA A 22 12.83 8.09 -1.79
N GLY A 23 13.68 9.04 -2.18
CA GLY A 23 14.47 8.96 -3.41
C GLY A 23 13.75 9.32 -4.70
N ALA A 24 12.41 9.32 -4.73
CA ALA A 24 11.64 9.61 -5.94
C ALA A 24 11.27 11.09 -6.14
N VAL A 25 11.47 11.95 -5.13
CA VAL A 25 11.05 13.37 -5.15
C VAL A 25 12.20 14.30 -4.73
N ASP A 26 12.21 15.54 -5.24
CA ASP A 26 13.28 16.52 -4.97
C ASP A 26 13.41 16.89 -3.49
N ASN A 27 12.27 17.05 -2.81
CA ASN A 27 12.22 17.46 -1.41
C ASN A 27 11.37 16.44 -0.65
N TYR A 28 11.99 15.74 0.28
CA TYR A 28 11.35 14.70 1.07
C TYR A 28 11.60 14.96 2.55
N LEU A 29 10.52 14.92 3.34
CA LEU A 29 10.58 15.03 4.80
C LEU A 29 9.77 13.88 5.42
N ALA A 30 10.42 13.12 6.30
CA ALA A 30 9.77 12.10 7.11
C ALA A 30 9.92 12.45 8.59
N GLU A 31 8.80 12.62 9.28
CA GLU A 31 8.74 12.91 10.70
C GLU A 31 7.98 11.80 11.43
N SER A 32 8.52 11.36 12.57
CA SER A 32 7.87 10.42 13.46
C SER A 32 7.77 10.97 14.87
N TRP A 33 6.70 10.59 15.57
CA TRP A 33 6.55 10.81 17.00
C TRP A 33 5.82 9.63 17.65
N GLU A 34 6.03 9.46 18.94
CA GLU A 34 5.52 8.33 19.71
C GLU A 34 4.97 8.81 21.05
N ILE A 35 3.88 8.17 21.51
CA ILE A 35 3.28 8.43 22.82
C ILE A 35 3.21 7.11 23.61
N PRO A 36 3.74 7.06 24.85
CA PRO A 36 3.56 5.91 25.73
C PRO A 36 2.08 5.64 26.00
N SER A 37 1.67 4.37 25.98
CA SER A 37 0.30 3.97 26.27
C SER A 37 0.25 2.72 27.14
N ASN A 38 -0.79 2.63 27.96
CA ASN A 38 -1.14 1.45 28.75
C ASN A 38 -2.07 0.48 27.99
N ILE A 39 -2.47 0.81 26.76
CA ILE A 39 -3.21 -0.10 25.89
C ILE A 39 -2.25 -1.19 25.43
N THR A 40 -2.61 -2.45 25.71
CA THR A 40 -1.85 -3.61 25.22
C THR A 40 -1.92 -3.65 23.71
N ILE A 41 -0.76 -3.72 23.07
CA ILE A 41 -0.62 -3.90 21.62
C ILE A 41 0.09 -5.21 21.31
N GLY A 42 0.01 -5.64 20.05
CA GLY A 42 0.68 -6.83 19.56
C GLY A 42 1.04 -6.72 18.08
N ALA A 43 1.76 -7.72 17.59
CA ALA A 43 2.07 -7.82 16.17
C ALA A 43 0.80 -8.15 15.38
N PHE A 44 0.39 -7.23 14.51
CA PHE A 44 -0.56 -7.50 13.43
C PHE A 44 0.20 -7.69 12.12
N ARG A 45 -0.35 -8.45 11.17
CA ARG A 45 0.35 -8.82 9.93
C ARG A 45 0.89 -7.58 9.20
N ALA A 46 2.16 -7.65 8.80
CA ALA A 46 2.97 -6.52 8.31
C ALA A 46 3.00 -5.32 9.30
N PRO A 47 3.55 -5.50 10.53
CA PRO A 47 3.49 -4.48 11.57
C PRO A 47 3.99 -3.12 11.06
N ARG A 48 3.26 -2.05 11.39
CA ARG A 48 3.47 -0.67 10.94
C ARG A 48 3.20 -0.43 9.45
N SER A 49 3.70 -1.34 8.60
CA SER A 49 3.61 -1.28 7.14
C SER A 49 2.16 -1.28 6.67
N ASN A 50 1.31 -2.12 7.26
CA ASN A 50 -0.11 -2.22 6.95
C ASN A 50 -0.86 -0.88 7.13
N PHE A 51 -0.45 -0.06 8.11
CA PHE A 51 -1.07 1.24 8.37
C PHE A 51 -0.55 2.31 7.42
N ILE A 52 0.78 2.49 7.35
CA ILE A 52 1.38 3.54 6.53
C ILE A 52 1.13 3.30 5.03
N ALA A 53 1.09 2.05 4.58
CA ALA A 53 0.79 1.72 3.18
C ALA A 53 -0.58 2.27 2.74
N GLY A 54 -1.61 2.16 3.60
CA GLY A 54 -2.92 2.70 3.30
C GLY A 54 -2.88 4.22 3.13
N ALA A 55 -2.31 4.94 4.09
CA ALA A 55 -2.21 6.39 4.04
C ALA A 55 -1.35 6.89 2.85
N GLU A 56 -0.17 6.29 2.64
CA GLU A 56 0.74 6.65 1.56
C GLU A 56 0.12 6.41 0.19
N GLN A 57 -0.48 5.23 -0.02
CA GLN A 57 -1.01 4.86 -1.33
C GLN A 57 -2.30 5.61 -1.66
N SER A 58 -3.17 5.91 -0.70
CA SER A 58 -4.33 6.79 -0.92
C SER A 58 -3.89 8.20 -1.27
N PHE A 59 -2.91 8.77 -0.56
CA PHE A 59 -2.42 10.10 -0.86
C PHE A 59 -1.77 10.20 -2.25
N LEU A 60 -0.99 9.19 -2.65
CA LEU A 60 -0.43 9.15 -4.01
C LEU A 60 -1.50 9.06 -5.09
N ASP A 61 -2.64 8.43 -4.79
CA ASP A 61 -3.79 8.39 -5.70
C ASP A 61 -4.44 9.76 -5.87
N GLU A 62 -4.70 10.48 -4.78
CA GLU A 62 -5.22 11.85 -4.81
C GLU A 62 -4.28 12.78 -5.59
N VAL A 63 -2.96 12.63 -5.41
CA VAL A 63 -1.98 13.43 -6.15
C VAL A 63 -1.98 13.07 -7.65
N ALA A 64 -2.12 11.79 -8.00
CA ALA A 64 -2.23 11.37 -9.40
C ALA A 64 -3.49 11.95 -10.05
N GLU A 65 -4.63 11.88 -9.35
CA GLU A 65 -5.91 12.46 -9.80
C GLU A 65 -5.78 13.97 -10.02
N LEU A 66 -5.24 14.71 -9.05
CA LEU A 66 -5.01 16.15 -9.16
C LEU A 66 -4.03 16.51 -10.29
N ALA A 67 -3.07 15.64 -10.58
CA ALA A 67 -2.14 15.79 -11.69
C ALA A 67 -2.74 15.39 -13.06
N GLY A 68 -3.96 14.85 -13.09
CA GLY A 68 -4.60 14.32 -14.30
C GLY A 68 -3.85 13.13 -14.89
N LYS A 69 -3.16 12.36 -14.03
CA LYS A 69 -2.36 11.20 -14.43
C LYS A 69 -3.03 9.91 -14.00
N ASP A 70 -2.83 8.88 -14.81
CA ASP A 70 -3.15 7.52 -14.41
C ASP A 70 -2.35 7.15 -13.14
N PRO A 71 -2.98 6.55 -12.12
CA PRO A 71 -2.34 6.26 -10.84
C PRO A 71 -1.22 5.23 -10.94
N ILE A 72 -1.26 4.30 -11.91
CA ILE A 72 -0.16 3.35 -12.14
C ILE A 72 1.00 4.08 -12.83
N GLU A 73 0.73 4.81 -13.92
CA GLU A 73 1.77 5.60 -14.60
C GLU A 73 2.47 6.58 -13.66
N PHE A 74 1.70 7.27 -12.82
CA PHE A 74 2.24 8.21 -11.84
C PHE A 74 3.26 7.54 -10.91
N ARG A 75 2.94 6.36 -10.38
CA ARG A 75 3.85 5.59 -9.52
C ARG A 75 5.05 5.07 -10.30
N LEU A 76 4.88 4.64 -11.55
CA LEU A 76 5.98 4.19 -12.42
C LEU A 76 6.97 5.32 -12.75
N GLU A 77 6.49 6.55 -12.99
CA GLU A 77 7.36 7.71 -13.19
C GLU A 77 8.22 8.03 -11.96
N LEU A 78 7.62 7.96 -10.75
CA LEU A 78 8.33 8.14 -9.49
C LEU A 78 9.40 7.06 -9.28
N LEU A 79 9.06 5.80 -9.54
CA LEU A 79 9.99 4.68 -9.44
C LEU A 79 11.13 4.77 -10.46
N LYS A 80 10.82 5.16 -11.72
CA LYS A 80 11.83 5.43 -12.74
C LYS A 80 12.81 6.49 -12.26
N ARG A 81 12.31 7.57 -11.67
CA ARG A 81 13.15 8.63 -11.11
C ARG A 81 14.02 8.11 -9.96
N ALA A 82 13.47 7.34 -9.04
CA ALA A 82 14.22 6.71 -7.95
C ALA A 82 15.31 5.75 -8.44
N LYS A 83 15.12 5.13 -9.62
CA LYS A 83 16.13 4.28 -10.28
C LYS A 83 17.23 5.08 -10.96
N GLU A 84 16.87 6.08 -11.76
CA GLU A 84 17.80 6.80 -12.65
C GLU A 84 18.56 7.93 -11.94
N ASN A 85 17.90 8.64 -11.03
CA ASN A 85 18.46 9.79 -10.33
C ASN A 85 17.86 9.92 -8.91
N PRO A 86 18.16 8.97 -8.01
CA PRO A 86 17.63 8.99 -6.65
C PRO A 86 18.09 10.24 -5.89
N VAL A 87 17.18 10.80 -5.11
CA VAL A 87 17.51 11.84 -4.14
C VAL A 87 17.90 11.21 -2.80
N GLY A 88 19.11 11.50 -2.32
CA GLY A 88 19.67 10.89 -1.12
C GLY A 88 20.42 9.59 -1.41
N ASP A 89 21.07 9.05 -0.37
CA ASP A 89 22.07 7.98 -0.54
C ASP A 89 21.53 6.57 -0.28
N ARG A 90 20.30 6.42 0.25
CA ARG A 90 19.77 5.13 0.72
C ARG A 90 18.26 5.04 0.54
N ASN A 91 17.83 3.98 -0.14
CA ASN A 91 16.44 3.52 -0.18
C ASN A 91 16.38 2.07 0.30
N ASP A 92 15.35 1.72 1.07
CA ASP A 92 15.15 0.36 1.59
C ASP A 92 14.55 -0.58 0.53
N TYR A 93 14.12 -0.01 -0.61
CA TYR A 93 13.41 -0.68 -1.68
C TYR A 93 14.21 -0.62 -2.99
N ASP A 94 13.93 -1.57 -3.87
CA ASP A 94 14.43 -1.70 -5.23
C ASP A 94 13.36 -1.16 -6.18
N ALA A 95 13.66 -0.05 -6.84
CA ALA A 95 12.70 0.64 -7.70
C ALA A 95 12.31 -0.19 -8.94
N GLU A 96 13.20 -1.06 -9.44
CA GLU A 96 12.94 -1.90 -10.60
C GLU A 96 11.99 -3.04 -10.27
N ARG A 97 12.21 -3.73 -9.15
CA ARG A 97 11.29 -4.77 -8.66
C ARG A 97 9.91 -4.21 -8.34
N TYR A 98 9.88 -3.01 -7.74
CA TYR A 98 8.63 -2.32 -7.43
C TYR A 98 7.87 -1.92 -8.70
N ALA A 99 8.55 -1.39 -9.71
CA ALA A 99 7.94 -1.08 -11.00
C ALA A 99 7.41 -2.35 -11.69
N GLY A 100 8.17 -3.45 -11.61
CA GLY A 100 7.80 -4.72 -12.22
C GLY A 100 6.46 -5.28 -11.71
N VAL A 101 6.17 -5.20 -10.41
CA VAL A 101 4.86 -5.65 -9.89
C VAL A 101 3.71 -4.74 -10.34
N LEU A 102 3.94 -3.43 -10.45
CA LEU A 102 2.95 -2.48 -10.96
C LEU A 102 2.64 -2.71 -12.45
N GLU A 103 3.67 -2.92 -13.27
CA GLU A 103 3.52 -3.24 -14.69
C GLU A 103 2.78 -4.57 -14.88
N LEU A 104 3.14 -5.59 -14.11
CA LEU A 104 2.52 -6.91 -14.17
C LEU A 104 1.05 -6.85 -13.74
N VAL A 105 0.71 -6.16 -12.65
CA VAL A 105 -0.70 -6.06 -12.23
C VAL A 105 -1.52 -5.25 -13.23
N ARG A 106 -0.96 -4.19 -13.83
CA ARG A 106 -1.60 -3.41 -14.91
C ARG A 106 -1.95 -4.32 -16.09
N GLU A 107 -0.99 -5.15 -16.52
CA GLU A 107 -1.18 -6.08 -17.63
C GLU A 107 -2.28 -7.12 -17.34
N LYS A 108 -2.16 -7.81 -16.19
CA LYS A 108 -3.00 -8.96 -15.83
C LYS A 108 -4.41 -8.58 -15.39
N SER A 109 -4.58 -7.39 -14.81
CA SER A 109 -5.90 -6.86 -14.43
C SER A 109 -6.66 -6.24 -15.60
N GLY A 110 -6.02 -6.09 -16.77
CA GLY A 110 -6.61 -5.41 -17.92
C GLY A 110 -6.83 -3.91 -17.69
N TRP A 111 -6.07 -3.28 -16.80
CA TRP A 111 -6.17 -1.84 -16.52
C TRP A 111 -5.96 -1.00 -17.79
N GLY A 112 -6.88 -0.06 -18.06
CA GLY A 112 -6.79 0.87 -19.18
C GLY A 112 -7.01 0.24 -20.57
N LYS A 113 -7.46 -1.02 -20.66
CA LYS A 113 -7.75 -1.70 -21.93
C LYS A 113 -9.23 -1.57 -22.32
N ASP A 114 -9.51 -1.62 -23.63
CA ASP A 114 -10.87 -1.73 -24.15
C ASP A 114 -11.58 -2.98 -23.59
N GLY A 115 -12.78 -2.80 -23.04
CA GLY A 115 -13.51 -3.87 -22.36
C GLY A 115 -13.11 -4.09 -20.90
N GLN A 116 -12.44 -3.13 -20.27
CA GLN A 116 -12.24 -3.10 -18.81
C GLN A 116 -13.57 -3.19 -18.04
N SER A 117 -13.49 -3.64 -16.78
CA SER A 117 -14.65 -3.68 -15.89
C SER A 117 -15.35 -2.32 -15.87
N ASN A 118 -16.68 -2.32 -15.96
CA ASN A 118 -17.51 -1.13 -15.73
C ASN A 118 -17.65 -0.81 -14.23
N GLU A 119 -16.96 -1.56 -13.37
CA GLU A 119 -16.92 -1.38 -11.92
C GLU A 119 -15.93 -0.27 -11.54
N ASN A 120 -16.03 0.22 -10.31
CA ASN A 120 -15.06 1.16 -9.78
C ASN A 120 -13.77 0.40 -9.50
N ARG A 121 -12.63 0.97 -9.89
CA ARG A 121 -11.33 0.32 -9.72
C ARG A 121 -10.40 1.16 -8.85
N GLY A 122 -9.57 0.49 -8.07
CA GLY A 122 -8.50 1.11 -7.29
C GLY A 122 -7.18 0.35 -7.47
N VAL A 123 -6.06 1.04 -7.26
CA VAL A 123 -4.74 0.44 -7.29
C VAL A 123 -3.93 0.83 -6.06
N ALA A 124 -3.16 -0.11 -5.54
CA ALA A 124 -2.16 0.16 -4.51
C ALA A 124 -0.98 -0.77 -4.72
N ALA A 125 0.21 -0.30 -4.36
CA ALA A 125 1.38 -1.16 -4.31
C ALA A 125 2.24 -0.82 -3.09
N TYR A 126 2.93 -1.81 -2.53
CA TYR A 126 3.74 -1.60 -1.34
C TYR A 126 4.93 -2.54 -1.26
N PHE A 127 6.03 -2.04 -0.69
CA PHE A 127 7.21 -2.83 -0.34
C PHE A 127 7.27 -3.05 1.18
N CYS A 128 7.26 -4.32 1.59
CA CYS A 128 7.56 -4.69 2.96
C CYS A 128 8.26 -6.05 3.04
N HIS A 129 9.17 -6.21 4.01
CA HIS A 129 9.84 -7.48 4.31
C HIS A 129 10.43 -8.18 3.08
N ALA A 130 11.18 -7.44 2.24
CA ALA A 130 11.82 -7.91 1.01
C ALA A 130 10.86 -8.37 -0.13
N THR A 131 9.55 -8.14 0.04
CA THR A 131 8.51 -8.47 -0.92
C THR A 131 7.86 -7.20 -1.47
N TYR A 132 7.59 -7.20 -2.77
CA TYR A 132 6.80 -6.17 -3.45
C TYR A 132 5.44 -6.75 -3.81
N ALA A 133 4.39 -6.00 -3.52
CA ALA A 133 3.03 -6.38 -3.87
C ALA A 133 2.34 -5.22 -4.60
N ALA A 134 1.58 -5.52 -5.63
CA ALA A 134 0.68 -4.58 -6.28
C ALA A 134 -0.69 -5.23 -6.46
N HIS A 135 -1.74 -4.46 -6.17
CA HIS A 135 -3.13 -4.91 -6.20
C HIS A 135 -3.95 -3.96 -7.07
N VAL A 136 -4.76 -4.51 -7.96
CA VAL A 136 -5.86 -3.83 -8.62
C VAL A 136 -7.15 -4.45 -8.12
N LEU A 137 -8.02 -3.63 -7.55
CA LEU A 137 -9.28 -4.04 -6.95
C LEU A 137 -10.44 -3.51 -7.76
N ASP A 138 -11.42 -4.38 -8.03
CA ASP A 138 -12.68 -4.04 -8.70
C ASP A 138 -13.81 -4.09 -7.65
N LEU A 139 -14.61 -3.01 -7.56
CA LEU A 139 -15.69 -2.87 -6.60
C LEU A 139 -16.94 -2.22 -7.18
N VAL A 140 -18.07 -2.59 -6.62
CA VAL A 140 -19.36 -1.92 -6.85
C VAL A 140 -19.90 -1.37 -5.55
N LEU A 141 -20.83 -0.42 -5.65
CA LEU A 141 -21.63 0.02 -4.53
C LEU A 141 -22.98 -0.71 -4.56
N GLU A 142 -23.27 -1.50 -3.53
CA GLU A 142 -24.56 -2.13 -3.29
C GLU A 142 -25.19 -1.47 -2.05
N ASP A 143 -26.34 -0.83 -2.22
CA ASP A 143 -27.02 -0.07 -1.15
C ASP A 143 -26.11 0.95 -0.43
N GLY A 144 -25.24 1.60 -1.19
CA GLY A 144 -24.26 2.57 -0.67
C GLY A 144 -23.07 1.95 0.06
N LYS A 145 -22.94 0.62 0.08
CA LYS A 145 -21.82 -0.10 0.70
C LYS A 145 -20.87 -0.65 -0.37
N PRO A 146 -19.54 -0.55 -0.17
CA PRO A 146 -18.57 -1.13 -1.10
C PRO A 146 -18.60 -2.66 -1.03
N VAL A 147 -18.71 -3.30 -2.19
CA VAL A 147 -18.63 -4.75 -2.35
C VAL A 147 -17.49 -5.05 -3.33
N VAL A 148 -16.44 -5.70 -2.81
CA VAL A 148 -15.29 -6.13 -3.60
C VAL A 148 -15.71 -7.31 -4.47
N LYS A 149 -15.51 -7.19 -5.79
CA LYS A 149 -15.86 -8.23 -6.77
C LYS A 149 -14.66 -9.05 -7.18
N ASN A 150 -13.51 -8.39 -7.32
CA ASN A 150 -12.28 -9.05 -7.75
C ASN A 150 -11.05 -8.28 -7.24
N VAL A 151 -9.96 -9.02 -7.00
CA VAL A 151 -8.64 -8.43 -6.71
C VAL A 151 -7.61 -9.15 -7.56
N CYS A 152 -7.03 -8.44 -8.52
CA CYS A 152 -5.85 -8.90 -9.25
C CYS A 152 -4.59 -8.49 -8.49
N THR A 153 -3.67 -9.44 -8.29
CA THR A 153 -2.46 -9.21 -7.49
C THR A 153 -1.23 -9.67 -8.25
N ALA A 154 -0.18 -8.85 -8.22
CA ALA A 154 1.17 -9.21 -8.62
C ALA A 154 2.10 -9.14 -7.41
N LEU A 155 2.97 -10.15 -7.26
CA LEU A 155 3.90 -10.27 -6.14
C LEU A 155 5.30 -10.59 -6.65
N ASP A 156 6.30 -9.92 -6.10
CA ASP A 156 7.70 -10.31 -6.19
C ASP A 156 8.23 -10.56 -4.78
N CYS A 157 8.26 -11.85 -4.39
CA CYS A 157 8.81 -12.35 -3.13
C CYS A 157 10.17 -13.05 -3.32
N GLY A 158 10.83 -12.85 -4.46
CA GLY A 158 12.03 -13.60 -4.83
C GLY A 158 11.72 -15.02 -5.29
N ILE A 159 12.40 -16.02 -4.72
CA ILE A 159 12.25 -17.42 -5.15
C ILE A 159 11.00 -18.03 -4.53
N VAL A 160 10.05 -18.42 -5.38
CA VAL A 160 8.85 -19.16 -4.97
C VAL A 160 9.18 -20.65 -4.85
N ILE A 161 9.26 -21.13 -3.61
CA ILE A 161 9.56 -22.55 -3.33
C ILE A 161 8.33 -23.44 -3.51
N ASN A 162 7.16 -22.97 -3.07
CA ASN A 162 5.89 -23.67 -3.18
C ASN A 162 4.83 -22.69 -3.74
N PRO A 163 4.47 -22.83 -5.03
CA PRO A 163 3.50 -21.95 -5.68
C PRO A 163 2.12 -21.94 -5.02
N ASP A 164 1.61 -23.10 -4.60
CA ASP A 164 0.29 -23.22 -3.98
C ASP A 164 0.26 -22.50 -2.63
N ALA A 165 1.32 -22.69 -1.82
CA ALA A 165 1.44 -22.00 -0.54
C ALA A 165 1.58 -20.48 -0.73
N ALA A 166 2.32 -20.04 -1.75
CA ALA A 166 2.47 -18.62 -2.07
C ALA A 166 1.12 -17.99 -2.48
N ALA A 167 0.35 -18.69 -3.33
CA ALA A 167 -0.99 -18.26 -3.72
C ALA A 167 -1.94 -18.16 -2.51
N ASN A 168 -2.00 -19.21 -1.68
CA ASN A 168 -2.80 -19.21 -0.46
C ASN A 168 -2.42 -18.07 0.50
N MET A 169 -1.13 -17.77 0.64
CA MET A 169 -0.65 -16.68 1.49
C MET A 169 -1.06 -15.30 0.96
N ALA A 170 -1.07 -15.13 -0.36
CA ALA A 170 -1.53 -13.91 -1.02
C ALA A 170 -3.04 -13.72 -0.86
N GLU A 171 -3.83 -14.74 -1.15
CA GLU A 171 -5.30 -14.73 -1.02
C GLU A 171 -5.74 -14.47 0.42
N GLY A 172 -5.08 -15.12 1.38
CA GLY A 172 -5.32 -14.86 2.81
C GLY A 172 -4.96 -13.43 3.21
N ALA A 173 -3.86 -12.87 2.71
CA ALA A 173 -3.48 -11.49 3.01
C ALA A 173 -4.48 -10.47 2.44
N ILE A 174 -4.98 -10.71 1.23
CA ILE A 174 -6.00 -9.88 0.59
C ILE A 174 -7.29 -9.92 1.41
N THR A 175 -7.71 -11.12 1.84
CA THR A 175 -8.89 -11.30 2.68
C THR A 175 -8.74 -10.57 4.03
N ASP A 176 -7.59 -10.72 4.71
CA ASP A 176 -7.27 -9.99 5.93
C ASP A 176 -7.32 -8.46 5.70
N GLY A 177 -6.76 -7.99 4.58
CA GLY A 177 -6.71 -6.58 4.21
C GLY A 177 -8.09 -5.98 3.96
N ILE A 178 -8.96 -6.66 3.20
CA ILE A 178 -10.35 -6.24 2.98
C ILE A 178 -11.11 -6.24 4.31
N GLY A 179 -10.93 -7.28 5.13
CA GLY A 179 -11.54 -7.38 6.44
C GLY A 179 -11.18 -6.19 7.33
N ASN A 180 -9.91 -5.82 7.38
CA ASN A 180 -9.44 -4.68 8.16
C ASN A 180 -9.98 -3.35 7.60
N ALA A 181 -9.96 -3.16 6.28
CA ALA A 181 -10.41 -1.93 5.63
C ALA A 181 -11.91 -1.64 5.85
N LEU A 182 -12.74 -2.69 5.89
CA LEU A 182 -14.20 -2.54 5.96
C LEU A 182 -14.78 -2.79 7.35
N PHE A 183 -14.12 -3.60 8.19
CA PHE A 183 -14.67 -4.12 9.44
C PHE A 183 -13.70 -4.08 10.63
N GLY A 184 -12.48 -3.56 10.46
CA GLY A 184 -11.41 -3.59 11.46
C GLY A 184 -11.53 -2.59 12.61
N GLU A 185 -12.60 -1.79 12.66
CA GLU A 185 -12.77 -0.76 13.69
C GLU A 185 -12.83 -1.36 15.11
N MET A 186 -12.01 -0.83 16.01
CA MET A 186 -12.05 -1.12 17.45
C MET A 186 -12.19 0.18 18.23
N THR A 187 -13.31 0.35 18.92
CA THR A 187 -13.62 1.51 19.75
C THR A 187 -13.21 1.27 21.20
N PHE A 188 -12.83 2.35 21.89
CA PHE A 188 -12.46 2.33 23.30
C PHE A 188 -13.27 3.38 24.06
N THR A 189 -13.88 2.97 25.17
CA THR A 189 -14.58 3.86 26.10
C THR A 189 -13.88 3.79 27.45
N ASN A 190 -13.38 4.95 27.94
CA ASN A 190 -12.60 5.06 29.18
C ASN A 190 -11.41 4.07 29.27
N GLY A 191 -10.73 3.85 28.14
CA GLY A 191 -9.56 2.95 28.07
C GLY A 191 -9.89 1.45 27.99
N VAL A 192 -11.18 1.10 27.87
CA VAL A 192 -11.65 -0.29 27.72
C VAL A 192 -12.19 -0.49 26.31
N ALA A 193 -11.78 -1.57 25.65
CA ALA A 193 -12.29 -1.93 24.32
C ALA A 193 -13.78 -2.31 24.40
N GLU A 194 -14.59 -1.80 23.49
CA GLU A 194 -16.04 -2.10 23.48
C GLU A 194 -16.38 -3.40 22.74
N LYS A 195 -15.51 -3.82 21.81
CA LYS A 195 -15.64 -5.07 21.06
C LYS A 195 -14.69 -6.10 21.69
N THR A 196 -15.24 -7.22 22.16
CA THR A 196 -14.51 -8.42 22.60
C THR A 196 -14.74 -9.56 21.63
#